data_AF-A0A357ELB2-F1
#
_entry.id   AF-A0A357ELB2-F1
#
_cell.length_a   1.000
_cell.length_b   1.000
_cell.length_c   1.000
_cell.angle_alpha   90.00
_cell.angle_beta   90.00
_cell.angle_gamma   90.00
#
_symmetry.space_group_name_H-M   'P 1'
#
loop_
_entity.id
_entity.type
_entity.pdbx_description
1 polymer ?
#
loop_
_entity_poly.entity_id
_entity_poly.type
_entity_poly.pdbx_seq_one_letter_code
_entity_poly.pdbx_strand_id
1 'polypeptide(L)' 'AQIVKFNGLSAHADRNDLLAYVRAINPLPSKVFVVHGEEKQALSLGAAIQAEHPKIDVRVPHPASTHEL' A
#
# COMPACT_ATOMS: atom_id res chain seq x y z
N ALA A 1 -35.91 8.91 -3.22
CA ALA A 1 -34.55 9.34 -3.63
C ALA A 1 -33.66 8.11 -3.70
N GLN A 2 -32.67 8.09 -4.61
CA GLN A 2 -31.72 6.97 -4.78
C GLN A 2 -30.31 7.43 -4.43
N ILE A 3 -29.59 6.65 -3.62
CA ILE A 3 -28.19 6.90 -3.27
C ILE A 3 -27.31 6.09 -4.23
N VAL A 4 -26.34 6.75 -4.86
CA VAL A 4 -25.34 6.12 -5.74
C VAL A 4 -23.93 6.55 -5.32
N LYS A 5 -22.94 5.69 -5.55
CA LYS A 5 -21.53 5.94 -5.23
C LYS A 5 -20.68 5.86 -6.48
N PHE A 6 -19.96 6.93 -6.80
CA PHE A 6 -19.04 7.02 -7.94
C PHE A 6 -17.60 7.11 -7.42
N ASN A 7 -16.89 5.98 -7.39
CA ASN A 7 -15.53 5.93 -6.83
C ASN A 7 -14.45 6.46 -7.79
N GLY A 8 -14.74 6.54 -9.10
CA GLY A 8 -13.77 6.93 -10.15
C GLY A 8 -13.35 8.40 -10.15
N LEU A 9 -13.90 9.22 -9.24
CA LEU A 9 -13.46 10.60 -9.02
C LEU A 9 -12.51 10.74 -7.80
N SER A 10 -12.16 9.63 -7.16
CA SER A 10 -11.13 9.59 -6.12
C SER A 10 -9.77 9.95 -6.74
N ALA A 11 -9.01 10.83 -6.07
CA ALA A 11 -7.64 11.15 -6.45
C ALA A 11 -6.62 10.08 -5.98
N HIS A 12 -7.07 9.09 -5.20
CA HIS A 12 -6.22 7.99 -4.74
C HIS A 12 -6.18 6.87 -5.78
N ALA A 13 -4.98 6.36 -6.02
CA ALA A 13 -4.72 5.13 -6.76
C ALA A 13 -5.50 3.95 -6.14
N ASP A 14 -6.06 3.10 -7.00
CA ASP A 14 -6.68 1.87 -6.53
C ASP A 14 -5.63 0.81 -6.15
N ARG A 15 -6.08 -0.36 -5.70
CA ARG A 15 -5.18 -1.46 -5.28
C ARG A 15 -4.21 -1.88 -6.39
N ASN A 16 -4.68 -1.97 -7.62
CA ASN A 16 -3.88 -2.46 -8.74
C ASN A 16 -2.89 -1.38 -9.20
N ASP A 17 -3.31 -0.12 -9.17
CA ASP A 17 -2.44 1.03 -9.44
C ASP A 17 -1.30 1.11 -8.42
N LEU A 18 -1.58 0.88 -7.13
CA LEU A 18 -0.56 0.86 -6.08
C LEU A 18 0.45 -0.29 -6.26
N LEU A 19 0.00 -1.48 -6.66
CA LEU A 19 0.91 -2.59 -6.97
C LEU A 19 1.73 -2.31 -8.23
N ALA A 20 1.11 -1.74 -9.27
CA ALA A 20 1.81 -1.32 -10.48
C ALA A 20 2.88 -0.26 -10.17
N TYR A 21 2.59 0.67 -9.27
CA TYR A 21 3.55 1.66 -8.80
C TYR A 21 4.78 1.01 -8.17
N VAL A 22 4.60 0.06 -7.24
CA VAL A 22 5.73 -0.65 -6.61
C VAL A 22 6.56 -1.43 -7.64
N ARG A 23 5.92 -2.12 -8.58
CA ARG A 23 6.62 -2.86 -9.66
C ARG A 23 7.48 -1.97 -10.54
N ALA A 24 7.10 -0.70 -10.71
CA ALA A 24 7.81 0.25 -11.57
C ALA A 24 9.03 0.89 -10.89
N ILE A 25 9.21 0.75 -9.56
CA ILE A 25 10.33 1.35 -8.84
C ILE A 25 11.64 0.63 -9.19
N ASN A 26 12.62 1.38 -9.69
CA ASN A 26 13.96 0.87 -9.99
C ASN A 26 15.04 1.86 -9.51
N PRO A 27 16.02 1.41 -8.70
CA PRO A 27 16.16 0.05 -8.15
C PRO A 27 15.04 -0.29 -7.17
N LEU A 28 14.73 -1.58 -7.06
CA LEU A 28 13.72 -2.06 -6.12
C LEU A 28 14.11 -1.66 -4.69
N PRO A 29 13.19 -1.09 -3.88
CA PRO A 29 13.52 -0.66 -2.53
C PRO A 29 13.78 -1.88 -1.62
N SER A 30 14.68 -1.73 -0.66
CA SER A 30 14.93 -2.77 0.36
C SER A 30 13.82 -2.84 1.42
N LYS A 31 13.09 -1.73 1.64
CA LYS A 31 12.08 -1.59 2.70
C LYS A 31 10.93 -0.69 2.23
N VAL A 32 9.70 -1.06 2.57
CA VAL A 32 8.48 -0.30 2.24
C VAL A 32 7.58 -0.22 3.47
N PHE A 33 7.09 0.99 3.77
CA PHE A 33 6.09 1.22 4.82
C PHE A 33 4.74 1.52 4.19
N VAL A 34 3.71 0.73 4.51
CA VAL A 34 2.33 0.96 4.06
C VAL A 34 1.59 1.72 5.16
N VAL A 35 1.20 2.95 4.85
CA VAL A 35 0.58 3.91 5.77
C VAL A 35 -0.68 4.51 5.14
N HIS A 36 -1.39 5.36 5.89
CA HIS A 36 -2.55 6.12 5.42
C HIS A 36 -3.62 5.26 4.72
N GLY A 37 -4.28 4.42 5.51
CA GLY A 37 -5.41 3.59 5.10
C GLY A 37 -6.00 2.91 6.32
N GLU A 38 -7.17 2.29 6.17
CA GLU A 38 -7.70 1.44 7.24
C GLU A 38 -6.76 0.26 7.48
N GLU A 39 -6.62 -0.17 8.74
CA GLU A 39 -5.67 -1.22 9.15
C GLU A 39 -5.77 -2.47 8.27
N LYS A 40 -6.99 -2.99 8.05
CA LYS A 40 -7.22 -4.17 7.22
C LYS A 40 -6.77 -3.98 5.77
N GLN A 41 -6.97 -2.78 5.22
CA GLN A 41 -6.58 -2.46 3.84
C GLN A 41 -5.06 -2.33 3.74
N ALA A 42 -4.41 -1.65 4.69
CA ALA A 42 -2.96 -1.51 4.75
C ALA A 42 -2.27 -2.87 4.90
N LEU A 43 -2.75 -3.74 5.80
CA LEU A 43 -2.25 -5.11 5.96
C LEU A 43 -2.42 -5.94 4.69
N SER A 44 -3.58 -5.83 4.02
CA SER A 44 -3.85 -6.55 2.78
C SER A 44 -2.94 -6.11 1.63
N LEU A 45 -2.71 -4.79 1.48
CA LEU A 45 -1.78 -4.26 0.49
C LEU A 45 -0.34 -4.65 0.79
N GLY A 46 0.08 -4.55 2.06
CA GLY A 46 1.42 -4.94 2.49
C GLY A 46 1.70 -6.42 2.20
N ALA A 47 0.77 -7.31 2.52
CA ALA A 47 0.89 -8.73 2.21
C ALA A 47 0.99 -9.00 0.68
N ALA A 48 0.25 -8.24 -0.14
CA ALA A 48 0.33 -8.35 -1.59
C ALA A 48 1.70 -7.91 -2.14
N ILE A 49 2.23 -6.78 -1.65
CA ILE A 49 3.57 -6.31 -2.03
C ILE A 49 4.63 -7.34 -1.62
N GLN A 50 4.55 -7.89 -0.40
CA GLN A 50 5.48 -8.89 0.10
C GLN A 50 5.46 -10.19 -0.71
N ALA A 51 4.27 -10.61 -1.17
CA ALA A 51 4.10 -11.80 -2.00
C ALA A 51 4.72 -11.63 -3.40
N GLU A 52 4.59 -10.44 -4.01
CA GLU A 52 5.18 -10.15 -5.32
C GLU A 52 6.69 -9.89 -5.23
N HIS A 53 7.15 -9.35 -4.11
CA HIS A 53 8.54 -9.00 -3.90
C HIS A 53 9.08 -9.53 -2.56
N PRO A 54 9.45 -10.83 -2.47
CA PRO A 54 9.90 -11.45 -1.23
C PRO A 54 11.16 -10.86 -0.60
N LYS A 55 11.91 -10.04 -1.36
CA LYS A 55 13.17 -9.40 -0.92
C LYS A 55 12.96 -8.03 -0.26
N ILE A 56 11.76 -7.44 -0.37
CA ILE A 56 11.43 -6.16 0.27
C ILE A 56 10.98 -6.46 1.71
N ASP A 57 11.48 -5.71 2.69
CA ASP A 57 10.91 -5.67 4.05
C ASP A 57 9.67 -4.77 4.05
N VAL A 58 8.47 -5.37 4.05
CA VAL A 58 7.20 -4.62 4.04
C VAL A 58 6.62 -4.51 5.44
N ARG A 59 6.34 -3.28 5.90
CA ARG A 59 5.80 -3.02 7.24
C ARG A 59 4.56 -2.13 7.23
N VAL A 60 3.62 -2.43 8.12
CA VAL A 60 2.51 -1.54 8.47
C VAL A 60 2.79 -1.01 9.88
N PRO A 61 3.26 0.25 10.02
CA PRO A 61 3.56 0.80 11.32
C PRO A 61 2.28 1.13 12.11
N HIS A 62 2.39 1.09 13.43
CA HIS A 62 1.33 1.54 14.32
C HIS A 62 1.55 3.02 14.66
N PRO A 63 0.50 3.76 15.05
CA PRO A 63 0.67 5.12 15.54
C PRO A 63 1.74 5.19 16.64
N ALA A 64 2.62 6.18 16.53
CA ALA A 64 3.77 6.39 17.42
C ALA A 64 4.88 5.31 17.41
N SER A 65 4.91 4.39 16.44
CA SER A 65 6.05 3.48 16.27
C SER A 65 7.25 4.18 15.61
N THR A 66 8.46 3.80 16.01
CA THR A 66 9.73 4.29 15.44
C THR A 66 10.46 3.15 14.75
N HIS A 67 11.06 3.43 13.59
CA HIS A 67 11.78 2.44 12.79
C HIS A 67 13.09 3.01 12.25
N GLU A 68 14.13 2.20 12.28
CA GLU A 68 15.43 2.51 11.66
C GLU A 68 15.42 2.11 10.17
N LEU A 69 16.14 2.89 9.35
CA LEU A 69 16.22 2.69 7.90
C LEU A 69 17.35 1.72 7.53
#